data_AF-A0A358GK49-F1
#
_entry.id   AF-A0A358GK49-F1
#
_cell.length_a   1.000
_cell.length_b   1.000
_cell.length_c   1.000
_cell.angle_alpha   90.00
_cell.angle_beta   90.00
_cell.angle_gamma   90.00
#
_symmetry.space_group_name_H-M   'P 1'
#
loop_
_entity.id
_entity.type
_entity.pdbx_description
1 polymer ?
#
loop_
_entity_poly.entity_id
_entity_poly.type
_entity_poly.pdbx_seq_one_letter_code
_entity_poly.pdbx_strand_id
1 'polypeptide(L)'
;MDNLKRKSIIAMIMLVMYVPLNIWLSSSLFNLIMKVDTGIFYRYATDNKYGEDIFFSEKIDKETKIGQTIQEIFQLKGELKTDSTQDTFSKLLEDEHFFIQQIEKNSEYISYLNSKELTTEDLITYMNLIADLNSKIMNGSFYLSALILFLWMYLLFEFRLELYFIAGVLYIFTTLSTFTSGIFSNIFFYPMRWISHIMRVNLDYTFEEYAMYIEFLPTIKEAFLSFIILDTVVLAWRERWKKRRSMKITEIYYSIDEIINVLSNLEVSNSNSPFIKVSKIKVDFNYLYKYTKTKKKDSALREVKRLTVMLLYRKQSEALLTTDVHNFLVRLKQELNKSIVFKAEIDQHYKFVMEKSKQNTYLK
;
A
#
# COMPACT_ATOMS: atom_id res chain seq x y z
N MET A 1 -25.26 -18.54 -5.05
CA MET A 1 -24.03 -18.61 -5.87
C MET A 1 -22.88 -18.93 -4.93
N ASP A 2 -22.19 -20.06 -5.11
CA ASP A 2 -21.10 -20.49 -4.23
C ASP A 2 -20.08 -19.35 -4.04
N ASN A 3 -19.58 -19.19 -2.81
CA ASN A 3 -18.59 -18.16 -2.48
C ASN A 3 -17.36 -18.24 -3.40
N LEU A 4 -16.98 -19.45 -3.80
CA LEU A 4 -15.90 -19.72 -4.75
C LEU A 4 -16.22 -19.13 -6.14
N LYS A 5 -17.40 -19.43 -6.70
CA LYS A 5 -17.81 -18.91 -8.02
C LYS A 5 -17.85 -17.38 -8.04
N ARG A 6 -18.36 -16.77 -6.96
CA ARG A 6 -18.36 -15.30 -6.81
C ARG A 6 -16.94 -14.74 -6.81
N LYS A 7 -16.03 -15.33 -6.03
CA LYS A 7 -14.62 -14.92 -6.01
C LYS A 7 -13.97 -15.09 -7.39
N SER A 8 -14.15 -16.22 -8.07
CA SER A 8 -13.60 -16.42 -9.42
C SER A 8 -14.10 -15.37 -10.42
N ILE A 9 -15.39 -15.01 -10.39
CA ILE A 9 -15.94 -13.95 -11.25
C ILE A 9 -15.31 -12.60 -10.93
N ILE A 10 -15.19 -12.24 -9.65
CA ILE A 10 -14.55 -10.99 -9.23
C ILE A 10 -13.09 -10.94 -9.69
N ALA A 11 -12.33 -12.03 -9.50
CA ALA A 11 -10.94 -12.10 -9.94
C ALA A 11 -10.81 -11.90 -11.46
N MET A 12 -11.71 -12.49 -12.24
CA MET A 12 -11.72 -12.32 -13.69
C MET A 12 -12.06 -10.89 -14.11
N ILE A 13 -13.04 -10.26 -13.45
CA ILE A 13 -13.36 -8.83 -13.66
C ILE A 13 -12.15 -7.96 -13.32
N MET A 14 -11.48 -8.20 -12.20
CA MET A 14 -10.30 -7.43 -11.80
C MET A 14 -9.13 -7.58 -12.77
N LEU A 15 -8.93 -8.79 -13.32
CA LEU A 15 -7.92 -9.04 -14.35
C LEU A 15 -8.22 -8.26 -15.63
N VAL A 16 -9.48 -8.23 -16.07
CA VAL A 16 -9.91 -7.42 -17.22
C VAL A 16 -9.78 -5.92 -16.95
N MET A 17 -10.05 -5.49 -15.72
CA MET A 17 -9.95 -4.08 -15.31
C MET A 17 -8.51 -3.56 -15.20
N TYR A 18 -7.51 -4.45 -15.13
CA TYR A 18 -6.10 -4.07 -15.01
C TYR A 18 -5.60 -3.22 -16.18
N VAL A 19 -5.90 -3.64 -17.41
CA VAL A 19 -5.41 -2.94 -18.62
C VAL A 19 -6.04 -1.55 -18.77
N PRO A 20 -7.37 -1.37 -18.70
CA PRO A 20 -7.99 -0.04 -18.73
C PRO A 20 -7.50 0.87 -17.59
N LEU A 21 -7.33 0.33 -16.38
CA LEU A 21 -6.84 1.10 -15.24
C LEU A 21 -5.41 1.58 -15.48
N ASN A 22 -4.55 0.74 -16.05
CA ASN A 22 -3.19 1.14 -16.39
C ASN A 22 -3.18 2.24 -17.46
N ILE A 23 -3.91 2.07 -18.57
CA ILE A 23 -3.98 3.08 -19.64
C ILE A 23 -4.46 4.42 -19.09
N TRP A 24 -5.47 4.40 -18.21
CA TRP A 24 -5.97 5.60 -17.57
C TRP A 24 -4.93 6.24 -16.64
N LEU A 25 -4.24 5.45 -15.82
CA LEU A 25 -3.20 5.93 -14.92
C LEU A 25 -1.98 6.49 -15.66
N SER A 26 -1.49 5.82 -16.70
CA SER A 26 -0.32 6.26 -17.45
C SER A 26 -0.57 7.61 -18.14
N SER A 27 -1.73 7.75 -18.80
CA SER A 27 -2.14 9.01 -19.41
C SER A 27 -2.34 10.11 -18.36
N SER A 28 -2.97 9.78 -17.22
CA SER A 28 -3.23 10.75 -16.16
C SER A 28 -1.96 11.21 -15.44
N LEU A 29 -1.03 10.28 -15.15
CA LEU A 29 0.23 10.57 -14.48
C LEU A 29 1.11 11.48 -15.31
N PHE A 30 1.26 11.21 -16.61
CA PHE A 30 2.03 12.07 -17.50
C PHE A 30 1.49 13.51 -17.48
N ASN A 31 0.17 13.65 -17.64
CA ASN A 31 -0.50 14.96 -17.61
C ASN A 31 -0.39 15.66 -16.25
N LEU A 32 -0.46 14.91 -15.14
CA LEU A 32 -0.29 15.45 -13.80
C LEU A 32 1.14 15.95 -13.57
N ILE A 33 2.14 15.17 -13.97
CA ILE A 33 3.55 15.51 -13.84
C ILE A 33 3.83 16.81 -14.61
N MET A 34 3.38 16.91 -15.87
CA MET A 34 3.55 18.11 -16.69
C MET A 34 2.84 19.35 -16.12
N LYS A 35 1.72 19.19 -15.41
CA LYS A 35 1.03 20.30 -14.75
C LYS A 35 1.75 20.79 -13.50
N VAL A 36 2.39 19.89 -12.76
CA VAL A 36 3.09 20.24 -11.52
C VAL A 36 4.42 20.90 -11.83
N ASP A 37 5.18 20.36 -12.78
CA ASP A 37 6.49 20.88 -13.12
C ASP A 37 6.89 20.46 -14.54
N THR A 38 6.84 21.42 -15.47
CA THR A 38 7.17 21.19 -16.88
C THR A 38 8.65 20.87 -17.11
N GLY A 39 9.52 21.20 -16.15
CA GLY A 39 10.98 21.00 -16.25
C GLY A 39 11.46 19.67 -15.67
N ILE A 40 10.56 18.85 -15.12
CA ILE A 40 10.94 17.64 -14.38
C ILE A 40 11.60 16.57 -15.25
N PHE A 41 11.20 16.46 -16.51
CA PHE A 41 11.81 15.51 -17.44
C PHE A 41 13.20 15.95 -17.87
N TYR A 42 13.42 17.26 -18.04
CA TYR A 42 14.75 17.80 -18.32
C TYR A 42 15.70 17.63 -17.14
N ARG A 43 15.23 17.89 -15.92
CA ARG A 43 16.01 17.62 -14.70
C ARG A 43 16.34 16.14 -14.57
N TYR A 44 15.37 15.26 -14.80
CA TYR A 44 15.60 13.83 -14.78
C TYR A 44 16.66 13.40 -15.81
N ALA A 45 16.60 13.91 -17.04
CA ALA A 45 17.54 13.56 -18.10
C ALA A 45 18.91 14.24 -17.99
N THR A 46 19.07 15.22 -17.11
CA THR A 46 20.31 15.98 -16.90
C THR A 46 20.89 15.86 -15.49
N ASP A 47 20.44 14.86 -14.72
CA ASP A 47 20.82 14.67 -13.32
C ASP A 47 20.65 15.94 -12.45
N ASN A 48 19.47 16.55 -12.58
CA ASN A 48 19.03 17.79 -11.93
C ASN A 48 19.84 19.05 -12.26
N LYS A 49 20.72 19.03 -13.26
CA LYS A 49 21.50 20.21 -13.66
C LYS A 49 20.65 21.28 -14.33
N TYR A 50 19.68 20.90 -15.17
CA TYR A 50 18.94 21.83 -16.00
C TYR A 50 17.42 21.65 -15.89
N GLY A 51 16.70 22.76 -15.72
CA GLY A 51 15.23 22.82 -15.65
C GLY A 51 14.53 23.02 -16.99
N GLU A 52 15.29 23.20 -18.06
CA GLU A 52 14.82 23.49 -19.42
C GLU A 52 15.57 22.62 -20.43
N ASP A 53 15.06 22.56 -21.66
CA ASP A 53 15.71 21.81 -22.74
C ASP A 53 16.97 22.55 -23.23
N ILE A 54 18.12 22.04 -22.80
CA ILE A 54 19.44 22.57 -23.14
C ILE A 54 20.05 21.95 -24.40
N PHE A 55 19.36 21.00 -25.05
CA PHE A 55 19.86 20.31 -26.24
C PHE A 55 19.06 20.62 -27.51
N PHE A 56 17.74 20.79 -27.41
CA PHE A 56 16.84 20.90 -28.56
C PHE A 56 15.78 22.01 -28.45
N SER A 57 15.92 22.97 -27.51
CA SER A 57 14.97 24.09 -27.42
C SER A 57 14.95 24.94 -28.69
N GLU A 58 13.83 25.64 -28.93
CA GLU A 58 13.66 26.54 -30.09
C GLU A 58 14.75 27.61 -30.18
N LYS A 59 15.30 28.04 -29.04
CA LYS A 59 16.39 29.01 -29.00
C LYS A 59 17.67 28.42 -29.60
N ILE A 60 18.00 27.19 -29.22
CA ILE A 60 19.17 26.48 -29.72
C ILE A 60 18.98 26.16 -31.20
N ASP A 61 17.79 25.71 -31.61
CA ASP A 61 17.52 25.42 -33.02
C ASP A 61 17.68 26.64 -33.93
N LYS A 62 17.29 27.84 -33.46
CA LYS A 62 17.53 29.09 -34.20
C LYS A 62 19.02 29.43 -34.33
N GLU A 63 19.83 29.08 -33.33
CA GLU A 63 21.26 29.40 -33.26
C GLU A 63 22.14 28.37 -33.99
N THR A 64 21.75 27.09 -33.99
CA THR A 64 22.59 25.98 -34.48
C THR A 64 21.95 25.12 -35.58
N LYS A 65 20.67 25.37 -35.90
CA LYS A 65 19.88 24.62 -36.89
C LYS A 65 19.83 23.10 -36.66
N ILE A 66 19.88 22.67 -35.40
CA ILE A 66 19.90 21.25 -35.02
C ILE A 66 18.67 20.48 -35.54
N GLY A 67 17.52 21.13 -35.63
CA GLY A 67 16.29 20.58 -36.19
C GLY A 67 16.40 20.23 -37.67
N GLN A 68 17.16 21.02 -38.45
CA GLN A 68 17.47 20.69 -39.86
C GLN A 68 18.37 19.47 -39.95
N THR A 69 19.41 19.38 -39.11
CA THR A 69 20.28 18.20 -39.02
C THR A 69 19.47 16.95 -38.69
N ILE A 70 18.55 17.00 -37.73
CA ILE A 70 17.65 15.87 -37.41
C ILE A 70 16.80 15.47 -38.62
N GLN A 71 16.23 16.44 -39.34
CA GLN A 71 15.41 16.16 -40.52
C GLN A 71 16.20 15.50 -41.64
N GLU A 72 17.44 15.95 -41.88
CA GLU A 72 18.36 15.33 -42.83
C GLU A 72 18.71 13.88 -42.44
N ILE A 73 18.92 13.61 -41.14
CA ILE A 73 19.16 12.25 -40.64
C ILE A 73 17.98 11.32 -40.98
N PHE A 74 16.75 11.76 -40.75
CA PHE A 74 15.56 10.97 -41.10
C PHE A 74 15.43 10.74 -42.61
N GLN A 75 15.72 11.77 -43.43
CA GLN A 75 15.74 11.61 -44.89
C GLN A 75 16.80 10.61 -45.36
N LEU A 76 18.00 10.64 -44.77
CA LEU A 76 19.08 9.69 -45.06
C LEU A 76 18.72 8.25 -44.66
N LYS A 77 17.98 8.07 -43.55
CA LYS A 77 17.46 6.76 -43.13
C LYS A 77 16.25 6.28 -43.95
N GLY A 78 15.65 7.14 -44.78
CA GLY A 78 14.43 6.83 -45.52
C GLY A 78 13.19 6.73 -44.63
N GLU A 79 13.22 7.37 -43.46
CA GLU A 79 12.16 7.31 -42.45
C GLU A 79 11.46 8.64 -42.26
N LEU A 80 10.24 8.59 -41.73
CA LEU A 80 9.50 9.78 -41.32
C LEU A 80 9.73 10.06 -39.84
N LYS A 81 9.96 11.35 -39.53
CA LYS A 81 9.97 11.87 -38.17
C LYS A 81 8.61 11.60 -37.50
N THR A 82 8.64 11.17 -36.24
CA THR A 82 7.45 10.91 -35.44
C THR A 82 6.98 12.16 -34.70
N ASP A 83 5.71 12.19 -34.28
CA ASP A 83 5.13 13.31 -33.53
C ASP A 83 5.61 13.36 -32.06
N SER A 84 6.00 12.20 -31.52
CA SER A 84 6.49 12.02 -30.15
C SER A 84 8.00 12.27 -30.08
N THR A 85 8.43 13.11 -29.13
CA THR A 85 9.85 13.36 -28.86
C THR A 85 10.58 12.10 -28.42
N GLN A 86 9.95 11.29 -27.59
CA GLN A 86 10.49 10.01 -27.11
C GLN A 86 10.75 9.06 -28.28
N ASP A 87 9.76 8.91 -29.17
CA ASP A 87 9.87 8.01 -30.32
C ASP A 87 10.90 8.53 -31.33
N THR A 88 10.99 9.85 -31.49
CA THR A 88 12.00 10.50 -32.34
C THR A 88 13.40 10.15 -31.83
N PHE A 89 13.64 10.28 -30.53
CA PHE A 89 14.94 9.96 -29.95
C PHE A 89 15.26 8.46 -30.03
N SER A 90 14.30 7.58 -29.75
CA SER A 90 14.49 6.13 -29.91
C SER A 90 14.97 5.77 -31.32
N LYS A 91 14.30 6.28 -32.36
CA LYS A 91 14.67 6.02 -33.77
C LYS A 91 16.02 6.61 -34.18
N LEU A 92 16.36 7.79 -33.65
CA LEU A 92 17.67 8.38 -33.91
C LEU A 92 18.78 7.49 -33.33
N LEU A 93 18.56 6.97 -32.12
CA LEU A 93 19.51 6.16 -31.36
C LEU A 93 19.61 4.68 -31.79
N GLU A 94 18.71 4.18 -32.64
CA GLU A 94 18.83 2.82 -33.22
C GLU A 94 20.18 2.59 -33.92
N ASP A 95 20.76 3.65 -34.50
CA ASP A 95 22.13 3.68 -35.01
C ASP A 95 22.85 4.89 -34.40
N GLU A 96 23.24 4.73 -33.13
CA GLU A 96 23.90 5.76 -32.33
C GLU A 96 25.17 6.30 -33.02
N HIS A 97 25.97 5.42 -33.62
CA HIS A 97 27.21 5.82 -34.28
C HIS A 97 26.94 6.67 -35.52
N PHE A 98 25.98 6.27 -36.36
CA PHE A 98 25.57 7.10 -37.50
C PHE A 98 25.01 8.45 -37.04
N PHE A 99 24.19 8.48 -35.99
CA PHE A 99 23.65 9.71 -35.44
C PHE A 99 24.76 10.67 -34.99
N ILE A 100 25.72 10.19 -34.17
CA ILE A 100 26.87 10.99 -33.72
C ILE A 100 27.64 11.56 -34.91
N GLN A 101 27.93 10.74 -35.93
CA GLN A 101 28.65 11.20 -37.11
C GLN A 101 27.95 12.33 -37.87
N GLN A 102 26.61 12.33 -37.92
CA GLN A 102 25.88 13.43 -38.57
C GLN A 102 25.83 14.67 -37.67
N ILE A 103 25.74 14.49 -36.35
CA ILE A 103 25.78 15.60 -35.37
C ILE A 103 27.13 16.30 -35.40
N GLU A 104 28.23 15.56 -35.46
CA GLU A 104 29.59 16.10 -35.50
C GLU A 104 29.87 16.93 -36.77
N LYS A 105 29.11 16.72 -37.86
CA LYS A 105 29.18 17.58 -39.05
C LYS A 105 28.57 18.97 -38.83
N ASN A 106 27.70 19.13 -37.84
CA ASN A 106 27.13 20.42 -37.47
C ASN A 106 28.08 21.17 -36.53
N SER A 107 29.02 21.93 -37.12
CA SER A 107 30.03 22.67 -36.36
C SER A 107 29.46 23.75 -35.44
N GLU A 108 28.32 24.36 -35.79
CA GLU A 108 27.62 25.34 -34.94
C GLU A 108 27.11 24.68 -33.66
N TYR A 109 26.50 23.51 -33.79
CA TYR A 109 25.98 22.75 -32.64
C TYR A 109 27.10 22.20 -31.74
N ILE A 110 28.17 21.66 -32.31
CA ILE A 110 29.33 21.21 -31.54
C ILE A 110 29.99 22.39 -30.80
N SER A 111 30.08 23.56 -31.44
CA SER A 111 30.59 24.77 -30.77
C SER A 111 29.70 25.21 -29.62
N TYR A 112 28.38 25.12 -29.78
CA TYR A 112 27.42 25.38 -28.72
C TYR A 112 27.61 24.42 -27.54
N LEU A 113 27.68 23.11 -27.77
CA LEU A 113 27.88 22.11 -26.71
C LEU A 113 29.17 22.40 -25.92
N ASN A 114 30.28 22.64 -26.63
CA ASN A 114 31.55 23.00 -26.01
C ASN A 114 31.47 24.29 -25.18
N SER A 115 30.73 25.31 -25.64
CA SER A 115 30.53 26.57 -24.90
C SER A 115 29.75 26.40 -23.58
N LYS A 116 29.01 25.29 -23.46
CA LYS A 116 28.24 24.90 -22.28
C LYS A 116 28.90 23.81 -21.46
N GLU A 117 30.15 23.44 -21.78
CA GLU A 117 30.86 22.33 -21.14
C GLU A 117 30.10 21.00 -21.27
N LEU A 118 29.37 20.82 -22.38
CA LEU A 118 28.62 19.61 -22.71
C LEU A 118 29.33 18.83 -23.82
N THR A 119 29.16 17.50 -23.80
CA THR A 119 29.70 16.58 -24.80
C THR A 119 28.60 15.93 -25.62
N THR A 120 28.98 15.27 -26.72
CA THR A 120 28.06 14.40 -27.47
C THR A 120 27.59 13.21 -26.62
N GLU A 121 28.41 12.73 -25.68
CA GLU A 121 28.02 11.67 -24.75
C GLU A 121 26.92 12.12 -23.76
N ASP A 122 26.98 13.38 -23.29
CA ASP A 122 25.90 13.97 -22.48
C ASP A 122 24.58 14.05 -23.26
N LEU A 123 24.67 14.40 -24.55
CA LEU A 123 23.53 14.43 -25.45
C LEU A 123 22.91 13.04 -25.65
N ILE A 124 23.75 12.02 -25.90
CA ILE A 124 23.29 10.63 -26.05
C ILE A 124 22.63 10.14 -24.77
N THR A 125 23.23 10.43 -23.61
CA THR A 125 22.68 10.08 -22.30
C THR A 125 21.31 10.73 -22.09
N TYR A 126 21.21 12.02 -22.39
CA TYR A 126 19.95 12.76 -22.32
C TYR A 126 18.88 12.14 -23.23
N MET A 127 19.20 11.87 -24.50
CA MET A 127 18.27 11.29 -25.46
C MET A 127 17.82 9.89 -25.04
N ASN A 128 18.73 9.04 -24.55
CA ASN A 128 18.42 7.70 -24.04
C ASN A 128 17.43 7.77 -22.85
N LEU A 129 17.68 8.68 -21.90
CA LEU A 129 16.82 8.84 -20.73
C LEU A 129 15.42 9.35 -21.10
N ILE A 130 15.32 10.26 -22.06
CA ILE A 130 14.03 10.77 -22.56
C ILE A 130 13.31 9.70 -23.40
N ALA A 131 14.02 8.97 -24.26
CA ALA A 131 13.46 7.87 -25.06
C ALA A 131 12.81 6.79 -24.15
N ASP A 132 13.48 6.41 -23.06
CA ASP A 132 12.99 5.40 -22.11
C ASP A 132 11.91 5.94 -21.15
N LEU A 133 11.62 7.25 -21.16
CA LEU A 133 10.70 7.86 -20.21
C LEU A 133 9.29 7.25 -20.26
N ASN A 134 8.78 6.94 -21.47
CA ASN A 134 7.48 6.31 -21.65
C ASN A 134 7.44 4.93 -20.98
N SER A 135 8.49 4.13 -21.13
CA SER A 135 8.63 2.83 -20.47
C SER A 135 8.65 2.96 -18.95
N LYS A 136 9.41 3.93 -18.42
CA LYS A 136 9.46 4.17 -16.95
C LYS A 136 8.12 4.60 -16.38
N ILE A 137 7.41 5.53 -17.03
CA ILE A 137 6.08 5.97 -16.60
C ILE A 137 5.07 4.82 -16.70
N MET A 138 5.14 4.03 -17.78
CA MET A 138 4.28 2.88 -17.97
C MET A 138 4.52 1.82 -16.89
N ASN A 139 5.77 1.50 -16.55
CA ASN A 139 6.13 0.59 -15.47
C ASN A 139 5.62 1.09 -14.10
N GLY A 140 5.79 2.38 -13.80
CA GLY A 140 5.22 2.99 -12.58
C GLY A 140 3.69 2.88 -12.54
N SER A 141 3.03 3.01 -13.68
CA SER A 141 1.58 2.91 -13.82
C SER A 141 1.07 1.47 -13.66
N PHE A 142 1.79 0.49 -14.21
CA PHE A 142 1.54 -0.94 -13.98
C PHE A 142 1.68 -1.32 -12.50
N TYR A 143 2.71 -0.81 -11.82
CA TYR A 143 2.89 -1.03 -10.39
C TYR A 143 1.71 -0.48 -9.58
N LEU A 144 1.32 0.78 -9.84
CA LEU A 144 0.23 1.44 -9.11
C LEU A 144 -1.12 0.78 -9.38
N SER A 145 -1.41 0.41 -10.62
CA SER A 145 -2.66 -0.27 -10.97
C SER A 145 -2.76 -1.63 -10.29
N ALA A 146 -1.69 -2.42 -10.29
CA ALA A 146 -1.64 -3.71 -9.60
C ALA A 146 -1.89 -3.54 -8.09
N LEU A 147 -1.19 -2.59 -7.45
CA LEU A 147 -1.35 -2.32 -6.01
C LEU A 147 -2.79 -1.91 -5.65
N ILE A 148 -3.40 -1.02 -6.45
CA ILE A 148 -4.80 -0.59 -6.25
C ILE A 148 -5.75 -1.78 -6.33
N LEU A 149 -5.58 -2.65 -7.33
CA LEU A 149 -6.41 -3.85 -7.48
C LEU A 149 -6.23 -4.82 -6.31
N PHE A 150 -5.00 -5.05 -5.85
CA PHE A 150 -4.75 -5.92 -4.68
C PHE A 150 -5.44 -5.36 -3.43
N LEU A 151 -5.35 -4.05 -3.20
CA LEU A 151 -6.04 -3.38 -2.10
C LEU A 151 -7.56 -3.49 -2.22
N TRP A 152 -8.13 -3.33 -3.42
CA TRP A 152 -9.58 -3.52 -3.64
C TRP A 152 -10.02 -4.96 -3.39
N MET A 153 -9.30 -5.94 -3.94
CA MET A 153 -9.56 -7.36 -3.72
C MET A 153 -9.48 -7.73 -2.24
N TYR A 154 -8.49 -7.18 -1.52
CA TYR A 154 -8.32 -7.39 -0.09
C TYR A 154 -9.44 -6.73 0.74
N LEU A 155 -9.68 -5.44 0.55
CA LEU A 155 -10.59 -4.65 1.40
C LEU A 155 -12.07 -4.94 1.15
N LEU A 156 -12.46 -5.13 -0.11
CA LEU A 156 -13.87 -5.25 -0.50
C LEU A 156 -14.34 -6.70 -0.63
N PHE A 157 -13.42 -7.62 -0.93
CA PHE A 157 -13.78 -8.98 -1.33
C PHE A 157 -13.06 -10.10 -0.56
N GLU A 158 -12.28 -9.75 0.47
CA GLU A 158 -11.65 -10.70 1.41
C GLU A 158 -10.75 -11.75 0.70
N PHE A 159 -9.95 -11.32 -0.29
CA PHE A 159 -9.01 -12.17 -1.06
C PHE A 159 -7.64 -12.36 -0.40
N ARG A 160 -7.56 -12.23 0.93
CA ARG A 160 -6.27 -12.18 1.64
C ARG A 160 -5.40 -13.41 1.33
N LEU A 161 -5.92 -14.62 1.54
CA LEU A 161 -5.15 -15.86 1.36
C LEU A 161 -4.79 -16.10 -0.10
N GLU A 162 -5.70 -15.80 -1.01
CA GLU A 162 -5.53 -15.95 -2.45
C GLU A 162 -4.40 -15.03 -2.96
N LEU A 163 -4.38 -13.77 -2.51
CA LEU A 163 -3.31 -12.82 -2.85
C LEU A 163 -1.95 -13.29 -2.32
N TYR A 164 -1.87 -13.82 -1.10
CA TYR A 164 -0.62 -14.38 -0.56
C TYR A 164 -0.14 -15.60 -1.34
N PHE A 165 -1.07 -16.47 -1.75
CA PHE A 165 -0.71 -17.64 -2.55
C PHE A 165 -0.15 -17.23 -3.92
N ILE A 166 -0.83 -16.32 -4.62
CA ILE A 166 -0.38 -15.80 -5.91
C ILE A 166 0.98 -15.09 -5.76
N ALA A 167 1.15 -14.27 -4.72
CA ALA A 167 2.43 -13.65 -4.42
C ALA A 167 3.53 -14.70 -4.23
N GLY A 168 3.29 -15.73 -3.40
CA GLY A 168 4.26 -16.80 -3.16
C GLY A 168 4.71 -17.50 -4.45
N VAL A 169 3.76 -17.85 -5.32
CA VAL A 169 4.06 -18.46 -6.63
C VAL A 169 4.89 -17.51 -7.49
N LEU A 170 4.49 -16.23 -7.58
CA LEU A 170 5.20 -15.22 -8.37
C LEU A 170 6.63 -14.99 -7.85
N TYR A 171 6.81 -14.93 -6.54
CA TYR A 171 8.13 -14.75 -5.92
C TYR A 171 9.05 -15.94 -6.19
N ILE A 172 8.54 -17.17 -6.05
CA ILE A 172 9.32 -18.38 -6.37
C ILE A 172 9.71 -18.35 -7.84
N PHE A 173 8.76 -18.07 -8.73
CA PHE A 173 8.99 -18.03 -10.17
C PHE A 173 10.04 -16.98 -10.56
N THR A 174 9.86 -15.73 -10.12
CA THR A 174 10.75 -14.62 -10.46
C THR A 174 12.14 -14.80 -9.86
N THR A 175 12.23 -15.25 -8.60
CA THR A 175 13.53 -15.50 -7.93
C THR A 175 14.29 -16.64 -8.61
N LEU A 176 13.59 -17.73 -8.98
CA LEU A 176 14.21 -18.85 -9.66
C LEU A 176 14.65 -18.48 -11.08
N SER A 177 13.87 -17.66 -11.79
CA SER A 177 14.28 -17.05 -13.05
C SER A 177 15.55 -16.22 -12.86
N THR A 178 15.62 -15.35 -11.86
CA THR A 178 16.83 -14.57 -11.55
C THR A 178 18.04 -15.46 -11.24
N PHE A 179 17.90 -16.46 -10.37
CA PHE A 179 19.00 -17.38 -10.02
C PHE A 179 19.51 -18.20 -11.21
N THR A 180 18.65 -18.45 -12.19
CA THR A 180 19.00 -19.20 -13.41
C THR A 180 19.31 -18.29 -14.59
N SER A 181 19.49 -16.98 -14.38
CA SER A 181 19.73 -16.00 -15.44
C SER A 181 18.70 -16.09 -16.58
N GLY A 182 17.43 -16.29 -16.24
CA GLY A 182 16.31 -16.36 -17.19
C GLY A 182 16.05 -17.75 -17.80
N ILE A 183 16.91 -18.75 -17.59
CA ILE A 183 16.74 -20.10 -18.15
C ILE A 183 15.43 -20.72 -17.65
N PHE A 184 15.12 -20.58 -16.36
CA PHE A 184 13.91 -21.18 -15.78
C PHE A 184 12.63 -20.59 -16.37
N SER A 185 12.57 -19.26 -16.56
CA SER A 185 11.40 -18.63 -17.19
C SER A 185 11.19 -19.17 -18.58
N ASN A 186 12.25 -19.29 -19.40
CA ASN A 186 12.15 -19.71 -20.81
C ASN A 186 11.49 -21.09 -21.01
N ILE A 187 11.50 -21.97 -20.01
CA ILE A 187 10.77 -23.25 -20.04
C ILE A 187 9.26 -23.04 -20.28
N PHE A 188 8.73 -21.92 -19.81
CA PHE A 188 7.32 -21.57 -19.94
C PHE A 188 6.96 -20.91 -21.27
N PHE A 189 7.94 -20.60 -22.13
CA PHE A 189 7.67 -20.04 -23.46
C PHE A 189 6.80 -20.97 -24.30
N TYR A 190 7.18 -22.24 -24.42
CA TYR A 190 6.45 -23.21 -25.25
C TYR A 190 5.02 -23.50 -24.74
N PRO A 191 4.80 -23.75 -23.43
CA PRO A 191 3.45 -23.84 -22.89
C PRO A 191 2.61 -22.58 -23.12
N MET A 192 3.19 -21.38 -22.94
CA MET A 192 2.47 -20.13 -23.12
C MET A 192 2.08 -19.89 -24.59
N ARG A 193 2.99 -20.18 -25.52
CA ARG A 193 2.75 -20.18 -26.96
C ARG A 193 1.65 -21.18 -27.37
N TRP A 194 1.59 -22.33 -26.72
CA TRP A 194 0.53 -23.31 -26.97
C TRP A 194 -0.84 -22.82 -26.46
N ILE A 195 -0.89 -22.20 -25.29
CA ILE A 195 -2.11 -21.61 -24.72
C ILE A 195 -2.63 -20.48 -25.63
N SER A 196 -1.76 -19.58 -26.10
CA SER A 196 -2.18 -18.49 -27.00
C SER A 196 -2.76 -19.02 -28.31
N HIS A 197 -2.18 -20.07 -28.87
CA HIS A 197 -2.70 -20.76 -30.06
C HIS A 197 -4.10 -21.36 -29.83
N ILE A 198 -4.34 -21.99 -28.67
CA ILE A 198 -5.65 -22.55 -28.30
C ILE A 198 -6.71 -21.46 -28.13
N MET A 199 -6.34 -20.30 -27.59
CA MET A 199 -7.26 -19.18 -27.41
C MET A 199 -7.65 -18.49 -28.73
N ARG A 200 -7.24 -19.02 -29.90
CA ARG A 200 -7.51 -18.46 -31.23
C ARG A 200 -7.08 -17.00 -31.39
N VAL A 201 -6.07 -16.58 -30.62
CA VAL A 201 -5.33 -15.37 -30.95
C VAL A 201 -4.36 -15.79 -32.05
N ASN A 202 -4.81 -15.71 -33.32
CA ASN A 202 -3.98 -15.98 -34.50
C ASN A 202 -2.93 -14.87 -34.69
N LEU A 203 -2.05 -14.73 -33.72
CA LEU A 203 -0.82 -13.97 -33.81
C LEU A 203 0.28 -14.95 -33.46
N ASP A 204 1.30 -15.03 -34.32
CA ASP A 204 2.51 -15.79 -34.04
C ASP A 204 3.13 -15.25 -32.75
N TYR A 205 2.80 -15.85 -31.61
CA TYR A 205 3.30 -15.40 -30.31
C TYR A 205 4.83 -15.48 -30.32
N THR A 206 5.47 -14.33 -30.48
CA THR A 206 6.92 -14.26 -30.72
C THR A 206 7.66 -14.38 -29.40
N PHE A 207 8.96 -14.68 -29.50
CA PHE A 207 9.83 -14.66 -28.33
C PHE A 207 9.93 -13.25 -27.72
N GLU A 208 9.83 -12.20 -28.54
CA GLU A 208 9.86 -10.80 -28.10
C GLU A 208 8.61 -10.45 -27.28
N GLU A 209 7.42 -10.88 -27.73
CA GLU A 209 6.19 -10.72 -26.96
C GLU A 209 6.30 -11.43 -25.60
N TYR A 210 6.83 -12.66 -25.59
CA TYR A 210 7.08 -13.40 -24.36
C TYR A 210 8.08 -12.70 -23.43
N ALA A 211 9.19 -12.19 -23.96
CA ALA A 211 10.19 -11.45 -23.19
C ALA A 211 9.55 -10.23 -22.52
N MET A 212 8.71 -9.49 -23.25
CA MET A 212 7.96 -8.36 -22.72
C MET A 212 7.04 -8.77 -21.55
N TYR A 213 6.33 -9.90 -21.64
CA TYR A 213 5.51 -10.41 -20.52
C TYR A 213 6.34 -10.74 -19.28
N ILE A 214 7.52 -11.33 -19.46
CA ILE A 214 8.44 -11.66 -18.36
C ILE A 214 9.00 -10.38 -17.72
N GLU A 215 9.29 -9.34 -18.51
CA GLU A 215 9.76 -8.03 -18.03
C GLU A 215 8.73 -7.28 -17.16
N PHE A 216 7.44 -7.56 -17.31
CA PHE A 216 6.40 -6.98 -16.43
C PHE A 216 6.26 -7.68 -15.08
N LEU A 217 6.72 -8.94 -14.93
CA LEU A 217 6.58 -9.70 -13.70
C LEU A 217 7.28 -9.06 -12.49
N PRO A 218 8.50 -8.49 -12.62
CA PRO A 218 9.13 -7.71 -11.55
C PRO A 218 8.22 -6.60 -11.00
N THR A 219 7.56 -5.83 -11.86
CA THR A 219 6.67 -4.74 -11.47
C THR A 219 5.49 -5.23 -10.64
N ILE A 220 4.87 -6.34 -11.06
CA ILE A 220 3.77 -6.97 -10.32
C ILE A 220 4.27 -7.56 -8.99
N LYS A 221 5.47 -8.15 -8.98
CA LYS A 221 6.12 -8.69 -7.77
C LYS A 221 6.34 -7.59 -6.73
N GLU A 222 6.84 -6.41 -7.13
CA GLU A 222 7.00 -5.26 -6.23
C GLU A 222 5.66 -4.72 -5.71
N ALA A 223 4.60 -4.75 -6.53
CA ALA A 223 3.26 -4.40 -6.07
C ALA A 223 2.75 -5.35 -4.98
N PHE A 224 3.00 -6.66 -5.12
CA PHE A 224 2.71 -7.65 -4.08
C PHE A 224 3.53 -7.41 -2.81
N LEU A 225 4.82 -7.06 -2.92
CA LEU A 225 5.65 -6.72 -1.76
C LEU A 225 5.01 -5.60 -0.94
N SER A 226 4.63 -4.53 -1.63
CA SER A 226 4.05 -3.34 -1.04
C SER A 226 2.71 -3.65 -0.38
N PHE A 227 1.87 -4.45 -1.04
CA PHE A 227 0.64 -4.97 -0.43
C PHE A 227 0.92 -5.77 0.86
N ILE A 228 1.90 -6.69 0.84
CA ILE A 228 2.23 -7.53 2.00
C ILE A 228 2.73 -6.67 3.16
N ILE A 229 3.59 -5.68 2.90
CA ILE A 229 4.08 -4.74 3.91
C ILE A 229 2.91 -3.98 4.53
N LEU A 230 2.01 -3.43 3.71
CA LEU A 230 0.82 -2.70 4.18
C LEU A 230 -0.10 -3.58 5.02
N ASP A 231 -0.45 -4.79 4.56
CA ASP A 231 -1.29 -5.72 5.32
C ASP A 231 -0.65 -6.07 6.66
N THR A 232 0.65 -6.35 6.67
CA THR A 232 1.40 -6.70 7.89
C THR A 232 1.39 -5.55 8.90
N VAL A 233 1.60 -4.31 8.45
CA VAL A 233 1.54 -3.12 9.31
C VAL A 233 0.13 -2.92 9.88
N VAL A 234 -0.90 -3.05 9.04
CA VAL A 234 -2.31 -2.91 9.46
C VAL A 234 -2.70 -3.98 10.48
N LEU A 235 -2.24 -5.22 10.30
CA LEU A 235 -2.49 -6.31 11.24
C LEU A 235 -1.79 -6.09 12.57
N ALA A 236 -0.50 -5.75 12.54
CA ALA A 236 0.27 -5.45 13.74
C ALA A 236 -0.37 -4.29 14.52
N TRP A 237 -0.81 -3.26 13.82
CA TRP A 237 -1.56 -2.15 14.42
C TRP A 237 -2.88 -2.64 15.05
N ARG A 238 -3.69 -3.40 14.31
CA ARG A 238 -4.97 -3.94 14.79
C ARG A 238 -4.80 -4.85 16.01
N GLU A 239 -3.76 -5.67 16.05
CA GLU A 239 -3.44 -6.54 17.19
C GLU A 239 -3.01 -5.74 18.42
N ARG A 240 -2.15 -4.73 18.25
CA ARG A 240 -1.78 -3.81 19.35
C ARG A 240 -3.00 -3.12 19.93
N TRP A 241 -3.92 -2.66 19.09
CA TRP A 241 -5.18 -2.06 19.53
C TRP A 241 -6.07 -3.06 20.28
N LYS A 242 -6.24 -4.29 19.76
CA LYS A 242 -6.99 -5.35 20.44
C LYS A 242 -6.40 -5.67 21.82
N LYS A 243 -5.06 -5.79 21.91
CA LYS A 243 -4.35 -6.05 23.17
C LYS A 243 -4.50 -4.93 24.19
N ARG A 244 -4.34 -3.67 23.76
CA ARG A 244 -4.57 -2.50 24.64
C ARG A 244 -6.01 -2.47 25.13
N ARG A 245 -6.96 -2.78 24.26
CA ARG A 245 -8.38 -2.82 24.61
C ARG A 245 -8.67 -3.90 25.63
N SER A 246 -8.24 -5.14 25.38
CA SER A 246 -8.48 -6.26 26.28
C SER A 246 -7.85 -6.00 27.65
N MET A 247 -6.61 -5.50 27.69
CA MET A 247 -5.94 -5.11 28.93
C MET A 247 -6.74 -4.10 29.75
N LYS A 248 -7.20 -3.00 29.14
CA LYS A 248 -8.01 -2.00 29.85
C LYS A 248 -9.35 -2.54 30.34
N ILE A 249 -9.98 -3.42 29.56
CA ILE A 249 -11.26 -4.04 29.95
C ILE A 249 -11.05 -4.99 31.14
N THR A 250 -9.97 -5.78 31.11
CA THR A 250 -9.60 -6.68 32.19
C THR A 250 -9.24 -5.92 33.47
N GLU A 251 -8.49 -4.82 33.35
CA GLU A 251 -8.17 -3.92 34.46
C GLU A 251 -9.45 -3.38 35.12
N ILE A 252 -10.38 -2.81 34.33
CA ILE A 252 -11.68 -2.34 34.82
C ILE A 252 -12.44 -3.45 35.55
N TYR A 253 -12.46 -4.66 34.99
CA TYR A 253 -13.17 -5.80 35.56
C TYR A 253 -12.64 -6.19 36.95
N TYR A 254 -11.31 -6.23 37.14
CA TYR A 254 -10.70 -6.57 38.42
C TYR A 254 -10.74 -5.41 39.42
N SER A 255 -10.58 -4.16 38.97
CA SER A 255 -10.72 -3.00 39.84
C SER A 255 -12.14 -2.87 40.41
N ILE A 256 -13.17 -3.31 39.68
CA ILE A 256 -14.53 -3.40 40.23
C ILE A 256 -14.58 -4.40 41.40
N ASP A 257 -13.97 -5.59 41.27
CA ASP A 257 -13.97 -6.60 42.35
C ASP A 257 -13.19 -6.14 43.57
N GLU A 258 -12.02 -5.54 43.37
CA GLU A 258 -11.20 -5.02 44.46
C GLU A 258 -11.96 -3.97 45.27
N ILE A 259 -12.67 -3.06 44.58
CA ILE A 259 -13.45 -2.03 45.25
C ILE A 259 -14.66 -2.62 45.95
N ILE A 260 -15.37 -3.58 45.35
CA ILE A 260 -16.46 -4.30 46.03
C ILE A 260 -15.96 -4.90 47.36
N ASN A 261 -14.80 -5.57 47.35
CA ASN A 261 -14.22 -6.17 48.56
C ASN A 261 -13.84 -5.12 49.62
N VAL A 262 -13.23 -4.00 49.20
CA VAL A 262 -12.88 -2.90 50.11
C VAL A 262 -14.13 -2.28 50.73
N LEU A 263 -15.18 -2.04 49.95
CA LEU A 263 -16.44 -1.48 50.46
C LEU A 263 -17.13 -2.45 51.43
N SER A 264 -17.16 -3.75 51.11
CA SER A 264 -17.71 -4.77 52.01
C SER A 264 -16.99 -4.82 53.36
N ASN A 265 -15.65 -4.75 53.36
CA ASN A 265 -14.87 -4.70 54.61
C ASN A 265 -15.11 -3.43 55.43
N LEU A 266 -15.36 -2.29 54.76
CA LEU A 266 -15.70 -1.03 55.41
C LEU A 266 -17.11 -1.06 56.03
N GLU A 267 -18.06 -1.76 55.40
CA GLU A 267 -19.41 -1.96 55.95
C GLU A 267 -19.40 -2.85 57.21
N VAL A 268 -18.56 -3.89 57.23
CA VAL A 268 -18.42 -4.80 58.38
C VAL A 268 -17.73 -4.13 59.57
N SER A 269 -16.84 -3.17 59.32
CA SER A 269 -16.03 -2.52 60.38
C SER A 269 -16.62 -1.23 60.95
N ASN A 270 -17.60 -0.59 60.28
CA ASN A 270 -18.25 0.66 60.73
C ASN A 270 -19.77 0.55 60.67
N SER A 271 -20.44 0.56 61.82
CA SER A 271 -21.91 0.55 61.95
C SER A 271 -22.61 1.84 61.50
N ASN A 272 -21.86 2.93 61.29
CA ASN A 272 -22.36 4.18 60.73
C ASN A 272 -21.96 4.26 59.25
N SER A 273 -22.89 3.97 58.33
CA SER A 273 -22.69 3.90 56.88
C SER A 273 -21.88 5.10 56.34
N PRO A 274 -20.58 4.93 56.04
CA PRO A 274 -19.76 6.06 55.65
C PRO A 274 -20.14 6.54 54.25
N PHE A 275 -20.02 7.84 54.00
CA PHE A 275 -20.18 8.41 52.66
C PHE A 275 -18.85 8.37 51.90
N ILE A 276 -18.87 7.95 50.64
CA ILE A 276 -17.71 7.91 49.75
C ILE A 276 -17.94 8.84 48.57
N LYS A 277 -16.94 9.69 48.30
CA LYS A 277 -16.90 10.47 47.06
C LYS A 277 -16.58 9.53 45.89
N VAL A 278 -17.45 9.50 44.88
CA VAL A 278 -17.31 8.69 43.67
C VAL A 278 -16.00 8.98 42.91
N SER A 279 -15.41 10.16 43.10
CA SER A 279 -14.08 10.52 42.59
C SER A 279 -12.93 9.68 43.16
N LYS A 280 -13.11 9.06 44.34
CA LYS A 280 -12.13 8.16 44.96
C LYS A 280 -12.17 6.74 44.40
N ILE A 281 -13.20 6.39 43.62
CA ILE A 281 -13.32 5.08 42.96
C ILE A 281 -12.36 5.05 41.76
N LYS A 282 -11.27 4.29 41.87
CA LYS A 282 -10.24 4.15 40.83
C LYS A 282 -10.66 3.17 39.73
N VAL A 283 -11.78 3.44 39.08
CA VAL A 283 -12.26 2.67 37.91
C VAL A 283 -12.52 3.63 36.75
N ASP A 284 -12.01 3.28 35.56
CA ASP A 284 -12.22 4.07 34.34
C ASP A 284 -13.61 3.80 33.71
N PHE A 285 -14.64 4.32 34.37
CA PHE A 285 -16.02 4.26 33.88
C PHE A 285 -16.23 4.98 32.54
N ASN A 286 -15.40 5.97 32.22
CA ASN A 286 -15.47 6.66 30.92
C ASN A 286 -15.09 5.72 29.78
N TYR A 287 -14.05 4.91 29.98
CA TYR A 287 -13.66 3.89 29.02
C TYR A 287 -14.71 2.78 28.90
N LEU A 288 -15.28 2.30 30.03
CA LEU A 288 -16.36 1.31 30.02
C LEU A 288 -17.61 1.82 29.26
N TYR A 289 -17.97 3.09 29.45
CA TYR A 289 -19.05 3.73 28.70
C TYR A 289 -18.77 3.77 27.19
N LYS A 290 -17.57 4.19 26.78
CA LYS A 290 -17.17 4.21 25.36
C LYS A 290 -17.20 2.80 24.75
N TYR A 291 -16.71 1.81 25.48
CA TYR A 291 -16.71 0.41 25.07
C TYR A 291 -18.14 -0.10 24.83
N THR A 292 -19.02 0.03 25.81
CA THR A 292 -20.42 -0.44 25.75
C THR A 292 -21.23 0.28 24.67
N LYS A 293 -20.95 1.57 24.38
CA LYS A 293 -21.59 2.34 23.30
C LYS A 293 -21.44 1.68 21.93
N THR A 294 -20.32 0.99 21.68
CA THR A 294 -20.03 0.33 20.39
C THR A 294 -20.67 -1.05 20.26
N LYS A 295 -21.13 -1.66 21.37
CA LYS A 295 -21.64 -3.04 21.42
C LYS A 295 -23.15 -3.11 21.64
N LYS A 296 -23.91 -2.38 20.83
CA LYS A 296 -25.37 -2.21 21.00
C LYS A 296 -26.20 -3.51 20.92
N LYS A 297 -25.67 -4.56 20.29
CA LYS A 297 -26.36 -5.84 20.09
C LYS A 297 -26.40 -6.71 21.36
N ASP A 298 -25.49 -6.48 22.32
CA ASP A 298 -25.43 -7.24 23.57
C ASP A 298 -26.37 -6.58 24.61
N SER A 299 -27.37 -7.33 25.08
CA SER A 299 -28.37 -6.85 26.05
C SER A 299 -27.75 -6.49 27.39
N ALA A 300 -26.81 -7.28 27.89
CA ALA A 300 -26.14 -7.05 29.16
C ALA A 300 -25.27 -5.79 29.09
N LEU A 301 -24.53 -5.59 27.98
CA LEU A 301 -23.72 -4.37 27.80
C LEU A 301 -24.56 -3.10 27.63
N ARG A 302 -25.82 -3.20 27.17
CA ARG A 302 -26.76 -2.06 27.19
C ARG A 302 -27.14 -1.66 28.60
N GLU A 303 -27.33 -2.63 29.50
CA GLU A 303 -27.63 -2.36 30.90
C GLU A 303 -26.40 -1.80 31.62
N VAL A 304 -25.22 -2.39 31.40
CA VAL A 304 -23.93 -1.83 31.89
C VAL A 304 -23.77 -0.38 31.45
N LYS A 305 -24.09 -0.05 30.19
CA LYS A 305 -24.05 1.33 29.71
C LYS A 305 -24.96 2.25 30.52
N ARG A 306 -26.22 1.85 30.77
CA ARG A 306 -27.20 2.63 31.54
C ARG A 306 -26.70 2.88 32.96
N LEU A 307 -26.25 1.82 33.63
CA LEU A 307 -25.68 1.88 34.98
C LEU A 307 -24.46 2.82 35.01
N THR A 308 -23.53 2.67 34.07
CA THR A 308 -22.32 3.50 33.99
C THR A 308 -22.65 4.98 33.80
N VAL A 309 -23.65 5.30 32.97
CA VAL A 309 -24.10 6.69 32.78
C VAL A 309 -24.71 7.26 34.07
N MET A 310 -25.55 6.50 34.77
CA MET A 310 -26.12 6.93 36.05
C MET A 310 -25.04 7.26 37.08
N LEU A 311 -23.99 6.43 37.17
CA LEU A 311 -22.85 6.68 38.06
C LEU A 311 -22.03 7.90 37.63
N LEU A 312 -21.77 8.07 36.34
CA LEU A 312 -21.01 9.20 35.82
C LEU A 312 -21.71 10.55 36.07
N TYR A 313 -23.04 10.60 35.98
CA TYR A 313 -23.82 11.77 36.37
C TYR A 313 -23.72 12.06 37.88
N ARG A 314 -23.85 11.03 38.73
CA ARG A 314 -23.73 11.18 40.20
C ARG A 314 -22.31 11.55 40.66
N LYS A 315 -21.28 11.19 39.89
CA LYS A 315 -19.88 11.53 40.15
C LYS A 315 -19.60 13.03 40.16
N GLN A 316 -20.45 13.83 39.51
CA GLN A 316 -20.24 15.27 39.33
C GLN A 316 -20.75 16.13 40.50
N SER A 317 -21.49 15.57 41.46
CA SER A 317 -22.21 16.41 42.43
C SER A 317 -22.18 15.99 43.90
N GLU A 318 -22.07 14.71 44.30
CA GLU A 318 -22.31 14.34 45.73
C GLU A 318 -21.46 13.17 46.27
N ALA A 319 -21.30 13.13 47.60
CA ALA A 319 -20.82 11.95 48.32
C ALA A 319 -21.97 10.95 48.45
N LEU A 320 -21.76 9.70 48.04
CA LEU A 320 -22.79 8.66 48.06
C LEU A 320 -22.60 7.75 49.27
N LEU A 321 -23.69 7.14 49.76
CA LEU A 321 -23.62 6.08 50.76
C LEU A 321 -22.77 4.92 50.23
N THR A 322 -21.89 4.39 51.07
CA THR A 322 -21.03 3.25 50.71
C THR A 322 -21.85 2.05 50.23
N THR A 323 -22.98 1.78 50.88
CA THR A 323 -23.92 0.70 50.53
C THR A 323 -24.52 0.86 49.14
N ASP A 324 -24.86 2.09 48.73
CA ASP A 324 -25.38 2.37 47.38
C ASP A 324 -24.31 2.14 46.31
N VAL A 325 -23.08 2.55 46.59
CA VAL A 325 -21.93 2.34 45.69
C VAL A 325 -21.61 0.85 45.58
N HIS A 326 -21.60 0.13 46.71
CA HIS A 326 -21.36 -1.30 46.75
C HIS A 326 -22.42 -2.06 45.93
N ASN A 327 -23.70 -1.86 46.22
CA ASN A 327 -24.81 -2.48 45.49
C ASN A 327 -24.78 -2.16 43.99
N PHE A 328 -24.43 -0.92 43.65
CA PHE A 328 -24.25 -0.52 42.26
C PHE A 328 -23.14 -1.33 41.56
N LEU A 329 -21.96 -1.42 42.18
CA LEU A 329 -20.82 -2.14 41.60
C LEU A 329 -21.09 -3.64 41.48
N VAL A 330 -21.76 -4.24 42.48
CA VAL A 330 -22.20 -5.64 42.43
C VAL A 330 -23.15 -5.86 41.25
N ARG A 331 -24.15 -4.99 41.06
CA ARG A 331 -25.07 -5.08 39.91
C ARG A 331 -24.34 -4.89 38.59
N LEU A 332 -23.43 -3.92 38.51
CA LEU A 332 -22.59 -3.68 37.33
C LEU A 332 -21.79 -4.94 36.97
N LYS A 333 -21.18 -5.59 37.97
CA LYS A 333 -20.39 -6.81 37.81
C LYS A 333 -21.25 -7.99 37.33
N GLN A 334 -22.44 -8.16 37.90
CA GLN A 334 -23.38 -9.20 37.47
C GLN A 334 -23.75 -9.03 35.99
N GLU A 335 -24.02 -7.82 35.54
CA GLU A 335 -24.32 -7.56 34.13
C GLU A 335 -23.10 -7.77 33.22
N LEU A 336 -21.89 -7.38 33.65
CA LEU A 336 -20.66 -7.70 32.92
C LEU A 336 -20.48 -9.22 32.76
N ASN A 337 -20.79 -9.98 33.81
CA ASN A 337 -20.73 -11.45 33.79
C ASN A 337 -21.82 -12.12 32.94
N LYS A 338 -22.87 -11.40 32.53
CA LYS A 338 -23.87 -11.92 31.59
C LYS A 338 -23.44 -11.75 30.13
N SER A 339 -22.50 -10.85 29.83
CA SER A 339 -22.05 -10.59 28.46
C SER A 339 -21.01 -11.61 27.99
N ILE A 340 -21.38 -12.41 26.97
CA ILE A 340 -20.47 -13.34 26.28
C ILE A 340 -19.34 -12.54 25.59
N VAL A 341 -19.68 -11.40 24.98
CA VAL A 341 -18.73 -10.54 24.26
C VAL A 341 -17.67 -9.99 25.22
N PHE A 342 -18.09 -9.58 26.41
CA PHE A 342 -17.18 -9.05 27.42
C PHE A 342 -16.25 -10.12 27.99
N LYS A 343 -16.79 -11.30 28.32
CA LYS A 343 -15.98 -12.45 28.77
C LYS A 343 -14.93 -12.84 27.73
N ALA A 344 -15.31 -12.92 26.46
CA ALA A 344 -14.37 -13.25 25.39
C ALA A 344 -13.19 -12.28 25.30
N GLU A 345 -13.38 -10.98 25.59
CA GLU A 345 -12.29 -10.00 25.61
C GLU A 345 -11.37 -10.16 26.83
N ILE A 346 -11.91 -10.54 27.99
CA ILE A 346 -11.12 -10.89 29.18
C ILE A 346 -10.30 -12.15 28.92
N ASP A 347 -10.93 -13.21 28.38
CA ASP A 347 -10.26 -14.46 28.04
C ASP A 347 -9.16 -14.24 27.00
N GLN A 348 -9.36 -13.30 26.06
CA GLN A 348 -8.35 -12.90 25.11
C GLN A 348 -7.12 -12.27 25.79
N HIS A 349 -7.31 -11.46 26.83
CA HIS A 349 -6.19 -10.94 27.62
C HIS A 349 -5.41 -12.06 28.32
N TYR A 350 -6.11 -13.03 28.91
CA TYR A 350 -5.48 -14.20 29.54
C TYR A 350 -4.63 -15.00 28.55
N LYS A 351 -5.11 -15.21 27.32
CA LYS A 351 -4.33 -15.84 26.25
C LYS A 351 -3.04 -15.07 25.95
N PHE A 352 -3.11 -13.74 25.82
CA PHE A 352 -1.92 -12.91 25.58
C PHE A 352 -0.90 -12.97 26.73
N VAL A 353 -1.36 -13.07 27.98
CA VAL A 353 -0.46 -13.19 29.15
C VAL A 353 0.23 -14.55 29.16
N MET A 354 -0.51 -15.63 28.87
CA MET A 354 0.03 -16.99 28.79
C MET A 354 1.00 -17.22 27.63
N GLU A 355 0.79 -16.58 26.49
CA GLU A 355 1.74 -16.63 25.36
C GLU A 355 3.06 -15.93 25.71
N LYS A 356 3.00 -14.81 26.42
CA LYS A 356 4.20 -14.08 26.87
C LYS A 356 4.99 -14.86 27.92
N SER A 357 4.31 -15.55 28.85
CA SER A 357 5.00 -16.37 29.84
C SER A 357 5.73 -17.54 29.18
N LYS A 358 5.10 -18.21 28.18
CA LYS A 358 5.76 -19.24 27.37
C LYS A 358 6.99 -18.73 26.63
N GLN A 359 6.90 -17.57 25.95
CA GLN A 359 8.04 -16.99 25.23
C GLN A 359 9.23 -16.66 26.14
N ASN A 360 8.98 -16.22 27.38
CA ASN A 360 10.03 -15.96 28.36
C ASN A 360 10.67 -17.23 28.93
N THR A 361 9.99 -18.38 28.87
CA THR A 361 10.54 -19.67 29.29
C THR A 361 11.47 -20.29 28.25
N TYR A 362 11.32 -19.94 26.96
CA TYR A 362 12.21 -20.39 25.88
C TYR A 362 13.44 -19.48 25.68
N LEU A 363 13.51 -18.36 26.39
CA LEU A 363 14.65 -17.42 26.38
C LEU A 363 15.50 -17.49 27.67
N LYS A 364 15.27 -18.52 28.49
CA LYS A 364 16.15 -18.96 29.59
C LYS A 364 16.69 -20.33 29.24
#